data_AF-A0A972TGD1-F1
#
_entry.id   AF-A0A972TGD1-F1
#
_cell.length_a   1.000
_cell.length_b   1.000
_cell.length_c   1.000
_cell.angle_alpha   90.00
_cell.angle_beta   90.00
_cell.angle_gamma   90.00
#
_symmetry.space_group_name_H-M   'P 1'
#
loop_
_entity.id
_entity.type
_entity.pdbx_description
1 polymer ?
#
loop_
_entity_poly.entity_id
_entity_poly.type
_entity_poly.pdbx_seq_one_letter_code
_entity_poly.pdbx_strand_id
1 'polypeptide(L)'
;MNPLCIITGLFKALMLKVFPSFGYKGVVDTQIGIYGRAKQSGATEQKALNHLIVSRKRLLLGEEKAAEQAYGFLLSDNHKTLKDVIKAIIAYEYFDNAESKKLTSNMPMDAIEVAKKECAQYIDKRLSKGETI
;
A
#
# COMPACT_ATOMS: atom_id res chain seq x y z
N MET A 1 28.74 9.94 -6.05
CA MET A 1 27.56 9.14 -6.45
C MET A 1 26.31 9.94 -6.14
N ASN A 2 25.40 10.13 -7.11
CA ASN A 2 24.19 10.92 -6.93
C ASN A 2 23.12 10.09 -6.18
N PRO A 3 22.53 10.59 -5.08
CA PRO A 3 21.52 9.87 -4.30
C PRO A 3 20.28 9.49 -5.13
N LEU A 4 19.94 10.30 -6.15
CA LEU A 4 18.87 10.00 -7.11
C LEU A 4 19.04 8.65 -7.83
N CYS A 5 20.28 8.25 -8.12
CA CYS A 5 20.58 7.06 -8.91
C CYS A 5 20.40 5.77 -8.10
N ILE A 6 20.63 5.86 -6.78
CA ILE A 6 20.42 4.76 -5.83
C ILE A 6 18.92 4.58 -5.59
N ILE A 7 18.17 5.68 -5.43
CA ILE A 7 16.72 5.68 -5.22
C ILE A 7 15.97 5.08 -6.42
N THR A 8 16.35 5.45 -7.65
CA THR A 8 15.75 4.90 -8.87
C THR A 8 16.05 3.42 -9.08
N GLY A 9 17.25 2.96 -8.73
CA GLY A 9 17.59 1.53 -8.73
C GLY A 9 16.82 0.73 -7.67
N LEU A 10 16.64 1.31 -6.47
CA LEU A 10 15.88 0.73 -5.34
C LEU A 10 14.42 0.46 -5.71
N PHE A 11 13.75 1.47 -6.27
CA PHE A 11 12.36 1.32 -6.69
C PHE A 11 12.23 0.32 -7.83
N LYS A 12 13.18 0.30 -8.78
CA LYS A 12 13.13 -0.62 -9.90
C LYS A 12 13.22 -2.07 -9.44
N ALA A 13 14.11 -2.40 -8.50
CA ALA A 13 14.25 -3.76 -7.98
C ALA A 13 13.06 -4.23 -7.13
N LEU A 14 12.52 -3.35 -6.27
CA LEU A 14 11.34 -3.65 -5.44
C LEU A 14 10.05 -3.72 -6.30
N MET A 15 9.94 -2.93 -7.36
CA MET A 15 8.82 -2.98 -8.31
C MET A 15 8.90 -4.18 -9.28
N LEU A 16 10.09 -4.56 -9.75
CA LEU A 16 10.26 -5.57 -10.81
C LEU A 16 9.87 -7.00 -10.40
N LYS A 17 9.91 -7.35 -9.11
CA LYS A 17 9.67 -8.73 -8.66
C LYS A 17 8.27 -8.98 -8.08
N VAL A 18 7.62 -7.97 -7.49
CA VAL A 18 6.33 -8.17 -6.79
C VAL A 18 5.12 -7.90 -7.71
N PHE A 19 5.18 -6.96 -8.67
CA PHE A 19 4.17 -6.79 -9.74
C PHE A 19 4.77 -6.06 -10.97
N PRO A 20 4.73 -6.60 -12.21
CA PRO A 20 5.67 -6.24 -13.28
C PRO A 20 5.53 -4.84 -13.91
N SER A 21 4.57 -4.00 -13.51
CA SER A 21 4.27 -2.76 -14.28
C SER A 21 3.91 -1.49 -13.50
N PHE A 22 3.57 -1.51 -12.20
CA PHE A 22 3.11 -0.29 -11.50
C PHE A 22 3.56 -0.06 -10.04
N GLY A 23 4.08 -1.08 -9.33
CA GLY A 23 4.49 -1.04 -7.92
C GLY A 23 3.57 -0.30 -6.92
N TYR A 24 4.12 0.24 -5.82
CA TYR A 24 3.32 0.80 -4.72
C TYR A 24 2.34 1.89 -5.16
N LYS A 25 2.73 2.72 -6.15
CA LYS A 25 1.87 3.77 -6.70
C LYS A 25 0.62 3.18 -7.37
N GLY A 26 0.80 2.11 -8.16
CA GLY A 26 -0.34 1.39 -8.75
C GLY A 26 -1.26 0.78 -7.72
N VAL A 27 -0.73 0.23 -6.63
CA VAL A 27 -1.55 -0.31 -5.55
C VAL A 27 -2.34 0.82 -4.88
N VAL A 28 -1.70 1.95 -4.55
CA VAL A 28 -2.37 3.14 -4.00
C VAL A 28 -3.50 3.61 -4.91
N ASP A 29 -3.23 3.83 -6.19
CA ASP A 29 -4.22 4.30 -7.16
C ASP A 29 -5.36 3.30 -7.35
N THR A 30 -5.05 1.99 -7.35
CA THR A 30 -6.07 0.93 -7.44
C THR A 30 -6.97 0.93 -6.21
N GLN A 31 -6.41 1.04 -5.00
CA GLN A 31 -7.21 1.06 -3.77
C GLN A 31 -8.10 2.30 -3.69
N ILE A 32 -7.59 3.47 -4.07
CA ILE A 32 -8.39 4.70 -4.20
C ILE A 32 -9.51 4.49 -5.24
N GLY A 33 -9.19 3.87 -6.38
CA GLY A 33 -10.13 3.52 -7.44
C GLY A 33 -11.28 2.61 -6.99
N ILE A 34 -10.95 1.55 -6.23
CA ILE A 34 -11.95 0.63 -5.67
C ILE A 34 -12.81 1.34 -4.62
N TYR A 35 -12.17 2.13 -3.75
CA TYR A 35 -12.87 2.91 -2.74
C TYR A 35 -13.89 3.87 -3.36
N GLY A 36 -13.46 4.68 -4.33
CA GLY A 36 -14.32 5.66 -5.00
C GLY A 36 -15.52 4.98 -5.66
N ARG A 37 -15.30 3.89 -6.41
CA ARG A 37 -16.40 3.12 -7.00
C ARG A 37 -17.37 2.55 -5.95
N ALA A 38 -16.87 2.09 -4.80
CA ALA A 38 -17.74 1.62 -3.72
C ALA A 38 -18.59 2.78 -3.14
N LYS A 39 -17.98 3.96 -2.95
CA LYS A 39 -18.68 5.16 -2.49
C LYS A 39 -19.74 5.64 -3.49
N GLN A 40 -19.42 5.66 -4.77
CA GLN A 40 -20.38 5.95 -5.85
C GLN A 40 -21.55 4.97 -5.88
N SER A 41 -21.29 3.70 -5.56
CA SER A 41 -22.34 2.66 -5.46
C SER A 41 -23.21 2.79 -4.20
N GLY A 42 -23.05 3.86 -3.42
CA GLY A 42 -23.83 4.11 -2.21
C GLY A 42 -23.32 3.37 -0.97
N ALA A 43 -22.13 2.79 -0.99
CA ALA A 43 -21.57 2.16 0.19
C ALA A 43 -21.29 3.20 1.29
N THR A 44 -21.61 2.85 2.54
CA THR A 44 -21.17 3.64 3.70
C THR A 44 -19.65 3.62 3.77
N GLU A 45 -19.08 4.62 4.44
CA GLU A 45 -17.62 4.74 4.63
C GLU A 45 -17.00 3.44 5.13
N GLN A 46 -17.54 2.91 6.23
CA GLN A 46 -17.05 1.69 6.85
C GLN A 46 -17.21 0.46 5.94
N LYS A 47 -18.30 0.36 5.17
CA LYS A 47 -18.49 -0.74 4.22
C LYS A 47 -17.47 -0.68 3.08
N ALA A 48 -17.20 0.52 2.55
CA ALA A 48 -16.19 0.71 1.50
C ALA A 48 -14.78 0.35 2.00
N LEU A 49 -14.41 0.81 3.20
CA LEU A 49 -13.10 0.51 3.80
C LEU A 49 -12.93 -0.97 4.15
N ASN A 50 -13.94 -1.60 4.75
CA ASN A 50 -13.92 -3.04 5.03
C ASN A 50 -13.82 -3.87 3.74
N HIS A 51 -14.50 -3.43 2.68
CA HIS A 51 -14.42 -4.09 1.38
C HIS A 51 -13.00 -4.06 0.82
N LEU A 52 -12.26 -2.94 0.93
CA LEU A 52 -10.84 -2.88 0.52
C LEU A 52 -9.99 -3.89 1.27
N ILE A 53 -10.10 -3.93 2.61
CA ILE A 53 -9.31 -4.82 3.46
C ILE A 53 -9.56 -6.29 3.07
N VAL A 54 -10.83 -6.68 2.99
CA VAL A 54 -11.22 -8.06 2.63
C VAL A 54 -10.82 -8.41 1.20
N SER A 55 -11.05 -7.49 0.24
CA SER A 55 -10.71 -7.71 -1.16
C SER A 55 -9.21 -7.89 -1.33
N ARG A 56 -8.39 -7.04 -0.73
CA ARG A 56 -6.93 -7.14 -0.84
C ARG A 56 -6.39 -8.39 -0.18
N LYS A 57 -6.90 -8.73 1.01
CA LYS A 57 -6.54 -9.98 1.70
C LYS A 57 -6.80 -11.22 0.85
N ARG A 58 -7.95 -11.29 0.16
CA ARG A 58 -8.28 -12.40 -0.74
C ARG A 58 -7.39 -12.49 -1.98
N LEU A 59 -6.88 -11.35 -2.47
CA LEU A 59 -5.96 -11.33 -3.61
C LEU A 59 -4.57 -11.88 -3.27
N LEU A 60 -4.18 -11.84 -1.99
CA LEU A 60 -2.92 -12.38 -1.47
C LEU A 60 -3.06 -13.90 -1.20
N LEU A 61 -3.37 -14.66 -2.25
CA LEU A 61 -3.53 -16.12 -2.18
C LEU A 61 -2.31 -16.78 -1.53
N GLY A 62 -2.53 -17.52 -0.44
CA GLY A 62 -1.46 -18.18 0.33
C GLY A 62 -0.84 -17.34 1.45
N GLU A 63 -1.05 -16.02 1.45
CA GLU A 63 -0.60 -15.10 2.51
C GLU A 63 -1.74 -14.48 3.33
N GLU A 64 -2.99 -14.91 3.10
CA GLU A 64 -4.18 -14.37 3.75
C GLU A 64 -4.04 -14.27 5.29
N LYS A 65 -3.47 -15.28 5.95
CA LYS A 65 -3.24 -15.24 7.41
C LYS A 65 -2.22 -14.19 7.83
N ALA A 66 -1.17 -13.98 7.04
CA ALA A 66 -0.14 -12.97 7.32
C ALA A 66 -0.70 -11.56 7.08
N ALA A 67 -1.47 -11.38 6.01
CA ALA A 67 -2.20 -10.14 5.74
C ALA A 67 -3.23 -9.82 6.83
N GLU A 68 -3.98 -10.83 7.32
CA GLU A 68 -4.91 -10.68 8.44
C GLU A 68 -4.19 -10.20 9.71
N GLN A 69 -3.02 -10.77 10.03
CA GLN A 69 -2.21 -10.32 11.17
C GLN A 69 -1.66 -8.91 10.99
N ALA A 70 -1.30 -8.54 9.75
CA ALA A 70 -0.67 -7.26 9.47
C ALA A 70 -1.66 -6.08 9.53
N TYR A 71 -2.87 -6.24 9.01
CA TYR A 71 -3.83 -5.14 8.92
C TYR A 71 -5.31 -5.53 9.12
N GLY A 72 -5.60 -6.79 9.45
CA GLY A 72 -6.97 -7.26 9.71
C GLY A 72 -7.64 -6.58 10.90
N PHE A 73 -6.85 -6.12 11.89
CA PHE A 73 -7.36 -5.36 13.04
C PHE A 73 -8.15 -4.10 12.63
N LEU A 74 -7.87 -3.53 11.46
CA LEU A 74 -8.60 -2.38 10.92
C LEU A 74 -10.07 -2.71 10.65
N LEU A 75 -10.45 -3.97 10.44
CA LEU A 75 -11.87 -4.35 10.29
C LEU A 75 -12.70 -4.00 11.53
N SER A 76 -12.09 -4.05 12.71
CA SER A 76 -12.72 -3.72 14.00
C SER A 76 -12.60 -2.24 14.38
N ASP A 77 -11.77 -1.46 13.68
CA ASP A 77 -11.62 -0.04 13.91
C ASP A 77 -12.74 0.75 13.20
N ASN A 78 -13.60 1.40 13.98
CA ASN A 78 -14.70 2.23 13.48
C ASN A 78 -14.28 3.67 13.14
N HIS A 79 -13.05 4.05 13.45
CA HIS A 79 -12.48 5.37 13.17
C HIS A 79 -11.41 5.33 12.08
N LYS A 80 -11.10 4.14 11.52
CA LYS A 80 -10.17 4.00 10.40
C LYS A 80 -10.52 4.93 9.24
N THR A 81 -9.50 5.45 8.61
CA THR A 81 -9.62 6.25 7.38
C THR A 81 -9.13 5.46 6.18
N LEU A 82 -9.46 5.92 4.97
CA LEU A 82 -8.87 5.40 3.73
C LEU A 82 -7.34 5.45 3.75
N LYS A 83 -6.78 6.52 4.33
CA LYS A 83 -5.33 6.69 4.48
C LYS A 83 -4.72 5.58 5.33
N ASP A 84 -5.36 5.23 6.45
CA ASP A 84 -4.86 4.19 7.35
C ASP A 84 -4.89 2.82 6.68
N VAL A 85 -5.98 2.51 5.98
CA VAL A 85 -6.12 1.25 5.23
C VAL A 85 -5.05 1.14 4.13
N ILE A 86 -4.88 2.17 3.31
CA ILE A 86 -3.88 2.16 2.23
C ILE A 86 -2.47 2.05 2.81
N LYS A 87 -2.14 2.80 3.87
CA LYS A 87 -0.84 2.73 4.52
C LYS A 87 -0.55 1.32 5.04
N ALA A 88 -1.52 0.67 5.69
CA ALA A 88 -1.34 -0.66 6.25
C ALA A 88 -1.13 -1.73 5.16
N ILE A 89 -1.88 -1.65 4.06
CA ILE A 89 -1.69 -2.52 2.88
C ILE A 89 -0.27 -2.35 2.31
N ILE A 90 0.16 -1.11 2.07
CA ILE A 90 1.48 -0.85 1.48
C ILE A 90 2.61 -1.23 2.44
N ALA A 91 2.46 -0.94 3.74
CA ALA A 91 3.41 -1.35 4.77
C ALA A 91 3.66 -2.86 4.71
N TYR A 92 2.59 -3.66 4.72
CA TYR A 92 2.71 -5.10 4.62
C TYR A 92 3.37 -5.54 3.29
N GLU A 93 2.83 -5.11 2.15
CA GLU A 93 3.19 -5.68 0.85
C GLU A 93 4.57 -5.26 0.32
N TYR A 94 5.08 -4.10 0.75
CA TYR A 94 6.30 -3.52 0.19
C TYR A 94 7.43 -3.33 1.21
N PHE A 95 7.13 -3.34 2.52
CA PHE A 95 8.12 -3.03 3.54
C PHE A 95 8.26 -4.12 4.60
N ASP A 96 7.16 -4.74 5.01
CA ASP A 96 7.14 -5.53 6.24
C ASP A 96 6.91 -7.04 6.02
N ASN A 97 6.50 -7.49 4.82
CA ASN A 97 6.41 -8.92 4.51
C ASN A 97 7.80 -9.58 4.39
N ALA A 98 7.83 -10.91 4.51
CA ALA A 98 9.07 -11.68 4.56
C ALA A 98 9.91 -11.54 3.28
N GLU A 99 9.28 -11.40 2.12
CA GLU A 99 9.99 -11.21 0.85
C GLU A 99 10.62 -9.82 0.77
N SER A 100 9.86 -8.77 1.10
CA SER A 100 10.35 -7.38 1.15
C SER A 100 11.51 -7.25 2.12
N LYS A 101 11.44 -7.88 3.29
CA LYS A 101 12.55 -7.93 4.26
C LYS A 101 13.79 -8.65 3.72
N LYS A 102 13.62 -9.73 2.96
CA LYS A 102 14.75 -10.41 2.30
C LYS A 102 15.36 -9.56 1.19
N LEU A 103 14.55 -8.81 0.44
CA LEU A 103 15.02 -7.91 -0.61
C LEU A 103 15.73 -6.68 -0.03
N THR A 104 15.25 -6.20 1.12
CA THR A 104 15.75 -5.00 1.80
C THR A 104 16.87 -5.28 2.81
N SER A 105 17.20 -6.54 3.10
CA SER A 105 18.21 -6.93 4.09
C SER A 105 19.63 -6.41 3.80
N ASN A 106 19.94 -6.19 2.53
CA ASN A 106 21.23 -5.64 2.08
C ASN A 106 21.14 -4.13 1.74
N MET A 107 20.01 -3.48 2.01
CA MET A 107 19.82 -2.06 1.72
C MET A 107 20.23 -1.20 2.92
N PRO A 108 20.79 0.00 2.69
CA PRO A 108 20.98 0.98 3.75
C PRO A 108 19.62 1.36 4.38
N MET A 109 19.56 1.43 5.71
CA MET A 109 18.34 1.81 6.44
C MET A 109 17.76 3.15 5.95
N ASP A 110 18.62 4.12 5.67
CA ASP A 110 18.26 5.44 5.15
C ASP A 110 17.47 5.36 3.82
N ALA A 111 17.78 4.37 2.98
CA ALA A 111 17.10 4.20 1.70
C ALA A 111 15.66 3.67 1.87
N ILE A 112 15.45 2.79 2.86
CA ILE A 112 14.13 2.27 3.21
C ILE A 112 13.27 3.39 3.81
N GLU A 113 13.86 4.21 4.68
CA GLU A 113 13.17 5.34 5.29
C GLU A 113 12.74 6.39 4.25
N VAL A 114 13.62 6.70 3.30
CA VAL A 114 13.29 7.58 2.17
C VAL A 114 12.13 7.01 1.35
N ALA A 115 12.16 5.71 1.02
CA ALA A 115 11.08 5.08 0.27
C ALA A 115 9.73 5.11 1.02
N LYS A 116 9.75 4.87 2.34
CA LYS A 116 8.55 5.02 3.19
C LYS A 116 8.01 6.45 3.18
N LYS A 117 8.90 7.45 3.24
CA LYS A 117 8.54 8.87 3.21
C LYS A 117 7.94 9.28 1.87
N GLU A 118 8.55 8.89 0.75
CA GLU A 118 8.01 9.13 -0.58
C GLU A 118 6.64 8.49 -0.78
N CYS A 119 6.47 7.26 -0.29
CA CYS A 119 5.17 6.59 -0.32
C CYS A 119 4.10 7.35 0.47
N ALA A 120 4.42 7.78 1.70
CA ALA A 120 3.50 8.56 2.51
C ALA A 120 3.10 9.87 1.82
N GLN A 121 4.07 10.57 1.22
CA GLN A 121 3.81 11.79 0.44
C GLN A 121 2.94 11.51 -0.78
N TYR A 122 3.14 10.38 -1.47
CA TYR A 122 2.29 10.00 -2.60
C TYR A 122 0.85 9.76 -2.17
N ILE A 123 0.64 8.99 -1.10
CA ILE A 123 -0.71 8.76 -0.54
C ILE A 123 -1.37 10.09 -0.19
N ASP A 124 -0.67 10.97 0.51
CA ASP A 124 -1.20 12.29 0.90
C ASP A 124 -1.55 13.16 -0.30
N LYS A 125 -0.70 13.17 -1.32
CA LYS A 125 -0.96 13.87 -2.59
C LYS A 125 -2.19 13.31 -3.31
N ARG A 126 -2.36 11.99 -3.33
CA ARG A 126 -3.50 11.37 -4.03
C ARG A 126 -4.81 11.62 -3.30
N LEU A 127 -4.82 11.54 -1.97
CA LEU A 127 -6.01 11.77 -1.16
C LEU A 127 -6.40 13.26 -1.08
N SER A 128 -5.42 14.18 -1.02
CA SER A 128 -5.68 15.63 -1.00
C SER A 128 -6.22 16.18 -2.32
N LYS A 129 -5.86 15.55 -3.45
CA LYS A 129 -6.35 15.97 -4.76
C LYS A 129 -7.85 15.77 -4.94
N GLY A 130 -8.54 15.07 -4.02
CA GLY A 130 -9.98 14.90 -4.06
C GLY A 130 -10.46 14.54 -5.46
N GLU A 131 -9.71 13.69 -6.18
CA GLU A 131 -10.10 13.21 -7.51
C GLU A 131 -11.30 12.29 -7.28
N THR A 132 -12.43 13.00 -7.17
CA THR A 132 -13.78 12.69 -7.61
C THR A 132 -13.71 11.52 -8.59
N ILE A 133 -13.86 10.34 -8.01
CA ILE A 133 -14.51 9.24 -8.71
C ILE A 133 -15.96 9.45 -8.34
#